data_AF-A0A6N6SWW2-F1
#
_entry.id   AF-A0A6N6SWW2-F1
#
_cell.length_a   1.000
_cell.length_b   1.000
_cell.length_c   1.000
_cell.angle_alpha   90.00
_cell.angle_beta   90.00
_cell.angle_gamma   90.00
#
_symmetry.space_group_name_H-M   'P 1'
#
loop_
_entity.id
_entity.type
_entity.pdbx_description
1 polymer ?
#
loop_
_entity_poly.entity_id
_entity_poly.type
_entity_poly.pdbx_seq_one_letter_code
_entity_poly.pdbx_strand_id
1 'polypeptide(L)'
;MDKADVVIIGGGIVGSAAAYFLSMDAAFRGRMVVVERDPSYAESSTGRSAGGLRQQFSTRENIAMSQFTLAIIRRLKTIFGPDADVGFREQGYLVLASPQSRTVLAENVALQQSMHAEIALIEPPELARQFPWLCMEGIAAAGLGLEGEGWFDPPSLAALFRNAAKTRGAVFLHGEVDRIDVRAERAEVVRLAGGDSIACRALINAAGPWAGKVAALAGLRLPVEPRKRYVYVIDCRNAPEALHQAPLAVDPSGVWFRPEGRYFLCGLSPPEDKEPPAVDLADIDHAYFEAEVWPRLAARVPAFESVKVVNAWAGYYDTNTLDHNAVIGPHPDVGNFYFANGFSGHGAQQAAAAGRAMAELIVHGAFLTIDLTRLGYGRIVGSQPLLERNVI
;
A
#
# COMPACT_ATOMS: atom_id res chain seq x y z
N MET A 1 29.46 -10.55 16.26
CA MET A 1 28.62 -9.36 15.99
C MET A 1 28.91 -8.93 14.57
N ASP A 2 27.92 -9.08 13.70
CA ASP A 2 28.02 -8.70 12.30
C ASP A 2 27.94 -7.16 12.14
N LYS A 3 28.34 -6.62 10.99
CA LYS A 3 28.31 -5.18 10.71
C LYS A 3 27.70 -4.88 9.34
N ALA A 4 26.82 -3.90 9.29
CA ALA A 4 26.24 -3.35 8.06
C ALA A 4 26.23 -1.82 8.13
N ASP A 5 26.29 -1.14 6.99
CA ASP A 5 26.05 0.30 6.95
C ASP A 5 24.56 0.59 7.11
N VAL A 6 23.71 -0.22 6.47
CA VAL A 6 22.24 -0.12 6.55
C VAL A 6 21.64 -1.45 6.97
N VAL A 7 20.77 -1.44 7.98
CA VAL A 7 19.87 -2.55 8.28
C VAL A 7 18.43 -2.15 7.94
N ILE A 8 17.70 -3.04 7.30
CA ILE A 8 16.29 -2.85 6.93
C ILE A 8 15.49 -3.95 7.62
N ILE A 9 14.53 -3.58 8.46
CA ILE A 9 13.65 -4.54 9.14
C ILE A 9 12.36 -4.66 8.34
N GLY A 10 12.10 -5.84 7.79
CA GLY A 10 11.00 -6.14 6.88
C GLY A 10 11.47 -6.25 5.42
N GLY A 11 11.27 -7.42 4.81
CA GLY A 11 11.62 -7.75 3.42
C GLY A 11 10.45 -7.69 2.44
N GLY A 12 9.26 -7.24 2.89
CA GLY A 12 8.11 -6.98 2.02
C GLY A 12 8.40 -5.93 0.94
N ILE A 13 7.38 -5.55 0.17
CA ILE A 13 7.58 -4.69 -1.02
C ILE A 13 8.32 -3.38 -0.72
N VAL A 14 8.04 -2.73 0.42
CA VAL A 14 8.67 -1.45 0.82
C VAL A 14 10.14 -1.65 1.18
N GLY A 15 10.46 -2.62 2.03
CA GLY A 15 11.85 -2.91 2.41
C GLY A 15 12.70 -3.42 1.24
N SER A 16 12.10 -4.25 0.38
CA SER A 16 12.72 -4.70 -0.87
C SER A 16 12.97 -3.53 -1.84
N ALA A 17 12.02 -2.59 -1.97
CA ALA A 17 12.21 -1.38 -2.78
C ALA A 17 13.31 -0.49 -2.20
N ALA A 18 13.36 -0.28 -0.88
CA ALA A 18 14.43 0.49 -0.24
C ALA A 18 15.80 -0.14 -0.50
N ALA A 19 15.94 -1.46 -0.33
CA ALA A 19 17.17 -2.18 -0.66
C ALA A 19 17.57 -2.02 -2.13
N TYR A 20 16.60 -2.14 -3.05
CA TYR A 20 16.82 -1.97 -4.48
C TYR A 20 17.33 -0.57 -4.83
N PHE A 21 16.62 0.48 -4.41
CA PHE A 21 17.01 1.86 -4.74
C PHE A 21 18.33 2.27 -4.06
N LEU A 22 18.59 1.81 -2.84
CA LEU A 22 19.91 1.98 -2.20
C LEU A 22 21.01 1.33 -3.03
N SER A 23 20.79 0.12 -3.52
CA SER A 23 21.78 -0.63 -4.31
C SER A 23 22.03 -0.03 -5.70
N MET A 24 21.10 0.80 -6.18
CA MET A 24 21.20 1.51 -7.47
C MET A 24 21.91 2.86 -7.33
N ASP A 25 22.00 3.42 -6.12
CA ASP A 25 22.60 4.73 -5.94
C ASP A 25 24.13 4.67 -6.09
N ALA A 26 24.64 5.44 -7.06
CA ALA A 26 26.05 5.44 -7.40
C ALA A 26 26.96 6.02 -6.30
N ALA A 27 26.45 6.65 -5.24
CA ALA A 27 27.23 7.07 -4.09
C ALA A 27 27.21 6.03 -2.94
N PHE A 28 26.30 5.06 -2.97
CA PHE A 28 26.27 4.01 -1.94
C PHE A 28 27.36 2.96 -2.19
N ARG A 29 28.21 2.73 -1.19
CA ARG A 29 29.29 1.71 -1.19
C ARG A 29 29.23 0.78 0.01
N GLY A 30 28.20 0.94 0.83
CA GLY A 30 28.08 0.24 2.09
C GLY A 30 27.52 -1.17 1.95
N ARG A 31 27.57 -1.92 3.05
CA ARG A 31 26.86 -3.19 3.17
C ARG A 31 25.44 -2.95 3.66
N MET A 32 24.46 -3.58 3.03
CA MET A 32 23.07 -3.57 3.48
C MET A 32 22.57 -4.97 3.85
N VAL A 33 21.82 -5.06 4.94
CA VAL A 33 21.18 -6.31 5.39
C VAL A 33 19.68 -6.06 5.58
N VAL A 34 18.85 -6.85 4.91
CA VAL A 34 17.40 -6.92 5.10
C VAL A 34 17.11 -8.09 6.03
N VAL A 35 16.47 -7.83 7.17
CA VAL A 35 16.05 -8.84 8.13
C VAL A 35 14.56 -9.10 7.92
N GLU A 36 14.22 -10.33 7.54
CA GLU A 36 12.84 -10.77 7.31
C GLU A 36 12.53 -11.96 8.23
N ARG A 37 11.39 -11.88 8.93
CA ARG A 37 10.94 -12.92 9.86
C ARG A 37 10.32 -14.11 9.15
N ASP A 38 9.57 -13.88 8.07
CA ASP A 38 8.97 -14.94 7.27
C ASP A 38 9.43 -14.83 5.81
N PRO A 39 10.44 -15.63 5.39
CA PRO A 39 10.97 -15.56 4.03
C PRO A 39 10.01 -16.11 2.96
N SER A 40 8.89 -16.75 3.37
CA SER A 40 7.82 -17.15 2.44
C SER A 40 6.93 -15.96 2.04
N TYR A 41 6.87 -14.92 2.87
CA TYR A 41 5.98 -13.76 2.73
C TYR A 41 4.49 -14.12 2.71
N ALA A 42 4.11 -15.34 3.07
CA ALA A 42 2.76 -15.87 2.92
C ALA A 42 1.73 -15.11 3.76
N GLU A 43 2.15 -14.59 4.92
CA GLU A 43 1.29 -13.81 5.81
C GLU A 43 1.55 -12.29 5.74
N SER A 44 2.44 -11.86 4.82
CA SER A 44 2.75 -10.45 4.66
C SER A 44 1.59 -9.70 3.99
N SER A 45 1.45 -8.41 4.31
CA SER A 45 0.51 -7.52 3.62
C SER A 45 0.75 -7.46 2.11
N THR A 46 2.02 -7.59 1.69
CA THR A 46 2.38 -7.69 0.26
C THR A 46 1.82 -8.96 -0.38
N GLY A 47 2.00 -10.11 0.29
CA GLY A 47 1.54 -11.43 -0.17
C GLY A 47 0.03 -11.53 -0.37
N ARG A 48 -0.74 -10.76 0.40
CA ARG A 48 -2.21 -10.86 0.48
C ARG A 48 -2.96 -9.65 -0.06
N SER A 49 -2.27 -8.73 -0.71
CA SER A 49 -2.85 -7.49 -1.24
C SER A 49 -3.70 -7.74 -2.49
N ALA A 50 -4.79 -6.99 -2.64
CA ALA A 50 -5.62 -6.99 -3.85
C ALA A 50 -5.02 -6.18 -5.02
N GLY A 51 -3.93 -5.44 -4.78
CA GLY A 51 -3.06 -4.89 -5.82
C GLY A 51 -3.52 -3.62 -6.53
N GLY A 52 -4.45 -2.85 -5.96
CA GLY A 52 -4.93 -1.60 -6.57
C GLY A 52 -3.82 -0.57 -6.81
N LEU A 53 -3.87 0.07 -7.98
CA LEU A 53 -3.04 1.21 -8.37
C LEU A 53 -3.96 2.34 -8.86
N ARG A 54 -3.90 3.48 -8.18
CA ARG A 54 -4.62 4.69 -8.54
C ARG A 54 -3.80 5.93 -8.24
N GLN A 55 -4.16 7.01 -8.88
CA GLN A 55 -3.71 8.37 -8.68
C GLN A 55 -4.81 9.22 -8.02
N GLN A 56 -6.02 8.67 -7.82
CA GLN A 56 -7.15 9.35 -7.19
C GLN A 56 -6.98 9.54 -5.66
N PHE A 57 -6.21 10.56 -5.28
CA PHE A 57 -5.99 11.04 -3.91
C PHE A 57 -6.24 12.55 -3.79
N SER A 58 -6.19 13.08 -2.57
CA SER A 58 -6.36 14.50 -2.23
C SER A 58 -5.07 15.19 -1.77
N THR A 59 -3.98 14.44 -1.56
CA THR A 59 -2.64 15.01 -1.28
C THR A 59 -1.70 14.82 -2.47
N ARG A 60 -0.83 15.82 -2.70
CA ARG A 60 0.12 15.79 -3.82
C ARG A 60 1.14 14.66 -3.67
N GLU A 61 1.53 14.38 -2.44
CA GLU A 61 2.49 13.35 -2.08
C GLU A 61 1.98 11.97 -2.51
N ASN A 62 0.74 11.61 -2.15
CA ASN A 62 0.18 10.31 -2.52
C ASN A 62 -0.01 10.16 -4.04
N ILE A 63 -0.43 11.22 -4.74
CA ILE A 63 -0.53 11.23 -6.21
C ILE A 63 0.85 10.98 -6.83
N ALA A 64 1.86 11.75 -6.42
CA ALA A 64 3.21 11.65 -6.95
C ALA A 64 3.85 10.29 -6.66
N MET A 65 3.61 9.71 -5.48
CA MET A 65 4.13 8.38 -5.12
C MET A 65 3.52 7.28 -6.01
N SER A 66 2.22 7.33 -6.27
CA SER A 66 1.56 6.39 -7.19
C SER A 66 2.05 6.55 -8.63
N GLN A 67 2.20 7.79 -9.10
CA GLN A 67 2.76 8.09 -10.43
C GLN A 67 4.18 7.54 -10.60
N PHE A 68 5.01 7.63 -9.56
CA PHE A 68 6.35 7.09 -9.57
C PHE A 68 6.34 5.56 -9.75
N THR A 69 5.49 4.84 -9.00
CA THR A 69 5.35 3.39 -9.16
C THR A 69 4.78 3.01 -10.52
N LEU A 70 3.78 3.74 -11.03
CA LEU A 70 3.26 3.56 -12.38
C LEU A 70 4.38 3.70 -13.43
N ALA A 71 5.26 4.69 -13.28
CA ALA A 71 6.39 4.87 -14.19
C ALA A 71 7.42 3.73 -14.11
N ILE A 72 7.52 3.02 -12.98
CA ILE A 72 8.30 1.77 -12.88
C ILE A 72 7.56 0.63 -13.60
N ILE A 73 6.26 0.47 -13.36
CA ILE A 73 5.43 -0.56 -13.99
C ILE A 73 5.49 -0.46 -15.52
N ARG A 74 5.38 0.74 -16.09
CA ARG A 74 5.50 1.00 -17.54
C ARG A 74 6.88 0.65 -18.11
N ARG A 75 7.92 0.58 -17.28
CA ARG A 75 9.31 0.35 -17.69
C ARG A 75 9.90 -0.94 -17.11
N LEU A 76 9.09 -1.85 -16.58
CA LEU A 76 9.56 -3.07 -15.90
C LEU A 76 10.58 -3.83 -16.73
N LYS A 77 10.27 -4.05 -18.02
CA LYS A 77 11.16 -4.81 -18.91
C LYS A 77 12.51 -4.14 -19.16
N THR A 78 12.53 -2.81 -19.18
CA THR A 78 13.77 -2.03 -19.31
C THR A 78 14.59 -2.08 -18.01
N ILE A 79 13.92 -2.06 -16.86
CA ILE A 79 14.56 -1.96 -15.54
C ILE A 79 15.04 -3.32 -15.03
N PHE A 80 14.21 -4.36 -15.18
CA PHE A 80 14.40 -5.68 -14.58
C PHE A 80 14.65 -6.80 -15.60
N GLY A 81 14.61 -6.50 -16.90
CA GLY A 81 14.84 -7.45 -17.97
C GLY A 81 13.57 -7.91 -18.69
N PRO A 82 13.68 -8.54 -19.87
CA PRO A 82 12.57 -8.78 -20.80
C PRO A 82 11.41 -9.60 -20.23
N ASP A 83 11.69 -10.48 -19.26
CA ASP A 83 10.72 -11.38 -18.63
C ASP A 83 10.00 -10.75 -17.44
N ALA A 84 10.32 -9.50 -17.07
CA ALA A 84 9.67 -8.82 -15.96
C ALA A 84 8.22 -8.48 -16.30
N ASP A 85 7.31 -9.07 -15.51
CA ASP A 85 5.87 -8.85 -15.59
C ASP A 85 5.29 -8.85 -14.17
N VAL A 86 4.30 -8.01 -13.94
CA VAL A 86 3.54 -7.90 -12.69
C VAL A 86 2.05 -8.09 -12.92
N GLY A 87 1.64 -8.51 -14.13
CA GLY A 87 0.25 -8.72 -14.48
C GLY A 87 -0.60 -7.45 -14.40
N PHE A 88 -0.03 -6.28 -14.73
CA PHE A 88 -0.73 -5.01 -14.65
C PHE A 88 -1.95 -5.00 -15.59
N ARG A 89 -3.13 -4.81 -15.01
CA ARG A 89 -4.41 -4.61 -15.70
C ARG A 89 -4.76 -3.13 -15.60
N GLU A 90 -4.45 -2.39 -16.66
CA GLU A 90 -4.79 -0.97 -16.80
C GLU A 90 -6.27 -0.84 -17.22
N GLN A 91 -7.17 -1.25 -16.32
CA GLN A 91 -8.62 -1.25 -16.55
C GLN A 91 -9.34 -0.12 -15.80
N GLY A 92 -8.59 0.86 -15.30
CA GLY A 92 -9.12 2.04 -14.65
C GLY A 92 -9.56 1.82 -13.21
N TYR A 93 -9.91 2.91 -12.55
CA TYR A 93 -10.41 2.97 -11.18
C TYR A 93 -11.60 3.92 -11.15
N LEU A 94 -12.74 3.44 -10.66
CA LEU A 94 -14.00 4.18 -10.63
C LEU A 94 -14.37 4.49 -9.18
N VAL A 95 -14.21 5.75 -8.78
CA VAL A 95 -14.57 6.25 -7.44
C VAL A 95 -15.92 6.95 -7.54
N LEU A 96 -16.96 6.32 -7.01
CA LEU A 96 -18.31 6.85 -7.00
C LEU A 96 -18.49 7.86 -5.86
N ALA A 97 -19.26 8.92 -6.12
CA ALA A 97 -19.61 9.92 -5.12
C ALA A 97 -21.11 10.00 -4.88
N SER A 98 -21.49 10.12 -3.61
CA SER A 98 -22.83 10.51 -3.19
C SER A 98 -23.00 12.04 -3.32
N PRO A 99 -24.22 12.57 -3.18
CA PRO A 99 -24.43 14.02 -3.15
C PRO A 99 -23.54 14.74 -2.12
N GLN A 100 -23.27 14.10 -0.97
CA GLN A 100 -22.45 14.65 0.10
C GLN A 100 -20.97 14.70 -0.27
N SER A 101 -20.47 13.71 -1.02
CA SER A 101 -19.05 13.61 -1.38
C SER A 101 -18.71 14.22 -2.74
N ARG A 102 -19.71 14.60 -3.56
CA ARG A 102 -19.52 15.13 -4.93
C ARG A 102 -18.58 16.33 -5.02
N THR A 103 -18.76 17.34 -4.16
CA THR A 103 -17.93 18.56 -4.21
C THR A 103 -16.47 18.23 -3.96
N VAL A 104 -16.21 17.42 -2.93
CA VAL A 104 -14.85 16.98 -2.59
C VAL A 104 -14.25 16.10 -3.69
N LEU A 105 -15.03 15.22 -4.32
CA LEU A 105 -14.58 14.46 -5.49
C LEU A 105 -14.14 15.40 -6.62
N ALA A 106 -14.92 16.45 -6.94
CA ALA A 106 -14.57 17.40 -7.98
C ALA A 106 -13.29 18.19 -7.66
N GLU A 107 -13.10 18.61 -6.41
CA GLU A 107 -11.86 19.23 -5.93
C GLU A 107 -10.65 18.29 -6.09
N ASN A 108 -10.83 17.03 -5.72
CA ASN A 108 -9.79 16.01 -5.85
C ASN A 108 -9.43 15.75 -7.32
N VAL A 109 -10.41 15.58 -8.21
CA VAL A 109 -10.16 15.39 -9.66
C VAL A 109 -9.42 16.59 -10.24
N ALA A 110 -9.78 17.82 -9.87
CA ALA A 110 -9.05 19.01 -10.32
C ALA A 110 -7.58 19.02 -9.84
N LEU A 111 -7.32 18.61 -8.59
CA LEU A 111 -5.96 18.45 -8.09
C LEU A 111 -5.18 17.38 -8.87
N GLN A 112 -5.80 16.22 -9.11
CA GLN A 112 -5.20 15.09 -9.83
C GLN A 112 -4.83 15.48 -11.27
N GLN A 113 -5.75 16.15 -11.97
CA GLN A 113 -5.51 16.70 -13.32
C GLN A 113 -4.39 17.75 -13.31
N SER A 114 -4.31 18.61 -12.29
CA SER A 114 -3.20 19.56 -12.13
C SER A 114 -1.83 18.89 -11.95
N MET A 115 -1.83 17.61 -11.58
CA MET A 115 -0.64 16.76 -11.46
C MET A 115 -0.50 15.79 -12.64
N HIS A 116 -1.19 16.06 -13.75
CA HIS A 116 -1.13 15.27 -14.99
C HIS A 116 -1.60 13.81 -14.83
N ALA A 117 -2.49 13.54 -13.88
CA ALA A 117 -3.22 12.28 -13.85
C ALA A 117 -4.44 12.36 -14.80
N GLU A 118 -4.58 11.34 -15.65
CA GLU A 118 -5.68 11.24 -16.62
C GLU A 118 -6.97 10.74 -15.95
N ILE A 119 -7.60 11.62 -15.17
CA ILE A 119 -8.84 11.33 -14.43
C ILE A 119 -9.99 12.17 -15.01
N ALA A 120 -11.11 11.52 -15.31
CA ALA A 120 -12.36 12.19 -15.70
C ALA A 120 -13.33 12.32 -14.53
N LEU A 121 -13.93 13.49 -14.36
CA LEU A 121 -15.15 13.65 -13.56
C LEU A 121 -16.36 13.38 -14.46
N ILE A 122 -17.13 12.35 -14.14
CA ILE A 122 -18.24 11.86 -14.94
C ILE A 122 -19.56 12.16 -14.22
N GLU A 123 -20.48 12.79 -14.94
CA GLU A 123 -21.83 13.10 -14.46
C GLU A 123 -22.79 11.90 -14.66
N PRO A 124 -23.87 11.77 -13.85
CA PRO A 124 -24.69 10.56 -13.81
C PRO A 124 -25.25 10.04 -15.16
N PRO A 125 -25.72 10.88 -16.10
CA PRO A 125 -26.23 10.40 -17.39
C PRO A 125 -25.17 9.71 -18.24
N GLU A 126 -23.95 10.25 -18.24
CA GLU A 126 -22.83 9.67 -18.97
C GLU A 126 -22.33 8.40 -18.26
N LEU A 127 -22.31 8.40 -16.93
CA LEU A 127 -21.93 7.22 -16.14
C LEU A 127 -22.87 6.05 -16.41
N ALA A 128 -24.18 6.29 -16.41
CA ALA A 128 -25.20 5.27 -16.68
C ALA A 128 -25.09 4.70 -18.11
N ARG A 129 -24.69 5.54 -19.08
CA ARG A 129 -24.44 5.13 -20.46
C ARG A 129 -23.20 4.27 -20.60
N GLN A 130 -22.13 4.63 -19.89
CA GLN A 130 -20.83 3.94 -19.94
C GLN A 130 -20.84 2.63 -19.16
N PHE A 131 -21.51 2.59 -18.00
CA PHE A 131 -21.59 1.43 -17.12
C PHE A 131 -23.06 1.03 -16.88
N PRO A 132 -23.74 0.45 -17.89
CA PRO A 132 -25.16 0.12 -17.80
C PRO A 132 -25.50 -0.96 -16.77
N TRP A 133 -24.50 -1.65 -16.23
CA TRP A 133 -24.63 -2.61 -15.14
C TRP A 133 -24.69 -1.95 -13.75
N LEU A 134 -24.41 -0.64 -13.65
CA LEU A 134 -24.36 0.11 -12.41
C LEU A 134 -25.76 0.63 -12.03
N CYS A 135 -26.20 0.36 -10.81
CA CYS A 135 -27.34 1.07 -10.22
C CYS A 135 -26.93 2.51 -9.92
N MET A 136 -27.71 3.48 -10.38
CA MET A 136 -27.39 4.91 -10.22
C MET A 136 -27.99 5.55 -8.97
N GLU A 137 -28.76 4.80 -8.19
CA GLU A 137 -29.38 5.31 -6.97
C GLU A 137 -28.33 5.85 -6.00
N GLY A 138 -28.55 7.09 -5.53
CA GLY A 138 -27.65 7.78 -4.61
C GLY A 138 -26.31 8.22 -5.20
N ILE A 139 -26.08 8.12 -6.52
CA ILE A 139 -24.84 8.58 -7.17
C ILE A 139 -25.02 9.97 -7.77
N ALA A 140 -24.12 10.87 -7.40
CA ALA A 140 -24.10 12.26 -7.87
C ALA A 140 -22.98 12.55 -8.88
N ALA A 141 -21.89 11.79 -8.85
CA ALA A 141 -20.78 11.88 -9.82
C ALA A 141 -19.86 10.66 -9.67
N ALA A 142 -18.88 10.51 -10.57
CA ALA A 142 -17.77 9.57 -10.40
C ALA A 142 -16.45 10.14 -10.90
N GLY A 143 -15.34 9.77 -10.26
CA GLY A 143 -13.99 9.92 -10.80
C GLY A 143 -13.60 8.62 -11.51
N LEU A 144 -13.19 8.71 -12.77
CA LEU A 144 -12.73 7.56 -13.55
C LEU A 144 -11.29 7.79 -14.03
N GLY A 145 -10.38 6.91 -13.61
CA GLY A 145 -9.06 6.82 -14.21
C GLY A 145 -9.14 6.32 -15.64
N LEU A 146 -8.76 7.18 -16.59
CA LEU A 146 -8.72 6.88 -18.03
C LEU A 146 -7.42 6.20 -18.44
N GLU A 147 -6.32 6.50 -17.74
CA GLU A 147 -5.00 5.94 -17.98
C GLU A 147 -4.24 5.76 -16.66
N GLY A 148 -3.38 4.74 -16.58
CA GLY A 148 -2.45 4.57 -15.46
C GLY A 148 -3.06 4.03 -14.17
N GLU A 149 -4.33 3.65 -14.17
CA GLU A 149 -5.01 3.08 -13.01
C GLU A 149 -5.55 1.67 -13.27
N GLY A 150 -5.68 0.89 -12.21
CA GLY A 150 -6.15 -0.49 -12.26
C GLY A 150 -5.55 -1.33 -11.13
N TRP A 151 -5.01 -2.49 -11.46
CA TRP A 151 -4.36 -3.35 -10.46
C TRP A 151 -3.23 -4.18 -11.05
N PHE A 152 -2.32 -4.64 -10.18
CA PHE A 152 -1.19 -5.52 -10.52
C PHE A 152 -1.02 -6.56 -9.42
N ASP A 153 -0.08 -7.48 -9.58
CA ASP A 153 0.33 -8.46 -8.57
C ASP A 153 1.47 -7.90 -7.68
N PRO A 154 1.20 -7.52 -6.41
CA PRO A 154 2.23 -6.96 -5.54
C PRO A 154 3.38 -7.90 -5.18
N PRO A 155 3.15 -9.22 -4.96
CA PRO A 155 4.23 -10.20 -4.79
C PRO A 155 5.24 -10.19 -5.93
N SER A 156 4.78 -10.12 -7.19
CA SER A 156 5.67 -10.06 -8.36
C SER A 156 6.54 -8.80 -8.36
N LEU A 157 5.96 -7.62 -8.10
CA LEU A 157 6.76 -6.38 -8.02
C LEU A 157 7.77 -6.43 -6.86
N ALA A 158 7.37 -6.95 -5.70
CA ALA A 158 8.27 -7.15 -4.57
C ALA A 158 9.41 -8.12 -4.90
N ALA A 159 9.12 -9.20 -5.64
CA ALA A 159 10.13 -10.14 -6.09
C ALA A 159 11.14 -9.52 -7.05
N LEU A 160 10.69 -8.67 -7.99
CA LEU A 160 11.57 -7.93 -8.88
C LEU A 160 12.55 -7.04 -8.10
N PHE A 161 12.05 -6.23 -7.16
CA PHE A 161 12.90 -5.40 -6.31
C PHE A 161 13.88 -6.24 -5.48
N ARG A 162 13.37 -7.27 -4.79
CA ARG A 162 14.17 -8.14 -3.94
C ARG A 162 15.30 -8.82 -4.71
N ASN A 163 14.98 -9.43 -5.85
CA ASN A 163 15.96 -10.14 -6.67
C ASN A 163 17.00 -9.16 -7.24
N ALA A 164 16.56 -8.01 -7.74
CA ALA A 164 17.46 -6.99 -8.26
C ALA A 164 18.41 -6.42 -7.19
N ALA A 165 17.93 -6.24 -5.95
CA ALA A 165 18.74 -5.85 -4.81
C ALA A 165 19.77 -6.93 -4.43
N LYS A 166 19.36 -8.21 -4.40
CA LYS A 166 20.26 -9.35 -4.13
C LYS A 166 21.38 -9.45 -5.15
N THR A 167 21.08 -9.32 -6.45
CA THR A 167 22.08 -9.33 -7.52
C THR A 167 23.11 -8.19 -7.36
N ARG A 168 22.74 -7.11 -6.67
CA ARG A 168 23.60 -5.96 -6.37
C ARG A 168 24.26 -6.04 -4.98
N GLY A 169 24.19 -7.19 -4.32
CA GLY A 169 24.90 -7.45 -3.06
C GLY A 169 24.11 -7.19 -1.79
N ALA A 170 22.80 -6.89 -1.87
CA ALA A 170 21.96 -6.84 -0.69
C ALA A 170 21.82 -8.23 -0.04
N VAL A 171 22.08 -8.32 1.26
CA VAL A 171 21.95 -9.58 2.01
C VAL A 171 20.53 -9.65 2.59
N PHE A 172 19.79 -10.71 2.32
CA PHE A 172 18.51 -10.99 2.97
C PHE A 172 18.72 -12.10 4.00
N LEU A 173 18.53 -11.76 5.27
CA LEU A 173 18.70 -12.62 6.41
C LEU A 173 17.33 -13.01 6.97
N HIS A 174 17.12 -14.32 7.14
CA HIS A 174 15.97 -14.82 7.88
C HIS A 174 16.21 -14.62 9.38
N GLY A 175 15.38 -13.81 10.03
CA GLY A 175 15.46 -13.56 11.47
C GLY A 175 14.36 -12.64 11.98
N GLU A 176 14.05 -12.76 13.25
CA GLU A 176 13.14 -11.84 13.96
C GLU A 176 13.96 -10.88 14.82
N VAL A 177 13.72 -9.58 14.69
CA VAL A 177 14.31 -8.56 15.55
C VAL A 177 13.53 -8.52 16.86
N ASP A 178 14.21 -8.70 17.98
CA ASP A 178 13.60 -8.70 19.32
C ASP A 178 14.07 -7.55 20.21
N ARG A 179 15.15 -6.86 19.83
CA ARG A 179 15.68 -5.69 20.55
C ARG A 179 16.52 -4.80 19.64
N ILE A 180 16.44 -3.49 19.88
CA ILE A 180 17.29 -2.48 19.23
C ILE A 180 18.00 -1.68 20.31
N ASP A 181 19.33 -1.74 20.34
CA ASP A 181 20.12 -0.96 21.29
C ASP A 181 20.30 0.46 20.77
N VAL A 182 19.74 1.42 21.50
CA VAL A 182 19.90 2.85 21.25
C VAL A 182 20.90 3.43 22.25
N ARG A 183 21.91 4.15 21.76
CA ARG A 183 22.91 4.86 22.57
C ARG A 183 23.19 6.23 21.97
N ALA A 184 23.31 7.24 22.84
CA ALA A 184 23.54 8.62 22.42
C ALA A 184 22.62 9.03 21.24
N GLU A 185 21.32 8.73 21.39
CA GLU A 185 20.29 9.05 20.39
C GLU A 185 20.55 8.42 19.00
N ARG A 186 21.19 7.25 18.97
CA ARG A 186 21.42 6.48 17.74
C ARG A 186 21.11 5.00 17.94
N ALA A 187 20.41 4.40 17.00
CA ALA A 187 20.27 2.95 16.92
C ALA A 187 21.61 2.34 16.46
N GLU A 188 22.30 1.63 17.35
CA GLU A 188 23.65 1.09 17.09
C GLU A 188 23.63 -0.39 16.73
N VAL A 189 22.80 -1.19 17.41
CA VAL A 189 22.78 -2.66 17.27
C VAL A 189 21.36 -3.18 17.18
N VAL A 190 21.09 -3.94 16.11
CA VAL A 190 19.88 -4.76 15.94
C VAL A 190 20.18 -6.16 16.46
N ARG A 191 19.38 -6.65 17.40
CA ARG A 191 19.49 -7.99 17.98
C ARG A 191 18.35 -8.86 17.47
N LEU A 192 18.70 -10.10 17.16
CA LEU A 192 17.77 -11.10 16.66
C LEU A 192 17.42 -12.08 17.77
N ALA A 193 16.20 -12.62 17.73
CA ALA A 193 15.72 -13.62 18.70
C ALA A 193 16.59 -14.89 18.75
N GLY A 194 17.33 -15.18 17.67
CA GLY A 194 18.30 -16.29 17.61
C GLY A 194 19.64 -16.03 18.31
N GLY A 195 19.85 -14.84 18.90
CA GLY A 195 21.08 -14.44 19.58
C GLY A 195 22.10 -13.69 18.71
N ASP A 196 21.90 -13.69 17.38
CA ASP A 196 22.72 -12.91 16.46
C ASP A 196 22.49 -11.40 16.64
N SER A 197 23.50 -10.61 16.25
CA SER A 197 23.47 -9.15 16.34
C SER A 197 24.20 -8.50 15.19
N ILE A 198 23.64 -7.39 14.72
CA ILE A 198 24.13 -6.61 13.58
C ILE A 198 24.29 -5.16 14.04
N ALA A 199 25.52 -4.65 14.04
CA ALA A 199 25.76 -3.24 14.23
C ALA A 199 25.44 -2.48 12.93
N CYS A 200 24.77 -1.33 13.03
CA CYS A 200 24.30 -0.55 11.87
C CYS A 200 24.61 0.95 11.99
N ARG A 201 24.81 1.63 10.87
CA ARG A 201 24.95 3.10 10.83
C ARG A 201 23.60 3.78 10.59
N ALA A 202 22.74 3.15 9.79
CA ALA A 202 21.34 3.51 9.57
C ALA A 202 20.42 2.29 9.72
N LEU A 203 19.22 2.51 10.22
CA LEU A 203 18.20 1.50 10.42
C LEU A 203 16.89 1.94 9.76
N ILE A 204 16.31 1.13 8.88
CA ILE A 204 15.00 1.38 8.27
C ILE A 204 13.97 0.44 8.87
N ASN A 205 12.92 0.98 9.46
CA ASN A 205 11.73 0.25 9.87
C ASN A 205 10.71 0.19 8.72
N ALA A 206 10.75 -0.91 7.97
CA ALA A 206 9.81 -1.26 6.91
C ALA A 206 8.97 -2.50 7.30
N ALA A 207 8.72 -2.68 8.60
CA ALA A 207 8.09 -3.88 9.16
C ALA A 207 6.56 -3.93 8.99
N GLY A 208 6.00 -3.11 8.09
CA GLY A 208 4.58 -3.05 7.76
C GLY A 208 3.69 -3.04 9.01
N PRO A 209 2.75 -3.99 9.17
CA PRO A 209 1.81 -4.00 10.30
C PRO A 209 2.48 -4.09 11.68
N TRP A 210 3.75 -4.51 11.72
CA TRP A 210 4.53 -4.66 12.95
C TRP A 210 5.45 -3.45 13.21
N ALA A 211 5.39 -2.41 12.39
CA ALA A 211 6.25 -1.24 12.51
C ALA A 211 6.16 -0.57 13.89
N GLY A 212 4.96 -0.47 14.49
CA GLY A 212 4.77 0.05 15.84
C GLY A 212 5.51 -0.76 16.90
N LYS A 213 5.42 -2.10 16.81
CA LYS A 213 6.16 -3.02 17.71
C LYS A 213 7.66 -2.88 17.53
N VAL A 214 8.15 -2.83 16.28
CA VAL A 214 9.58 -2.65 15.99
C VAL A 214 10.11 -1.31 16.49
N ALA A 215 9.34 -0.22 16.36
CA ALA A 215 9.71 1.07 16.93
C ALA A 215 9.83 1.00 18.47
N ALA A 216 8.91 0.29 19.13
CA ALA A 216 8.94 0.10 20.58
C ALA A 216 10.17 -0.68 21.07
N LEU A 217 10.75 -1.57 20.25
CA LEU A 217 12.02 -2.26 20.56
C LEU A 217 13.22 -1.30 20.68
N ALA A 218 13.11 -0.10 20.12
CA ALA A 218 14.07 1.00 20.24
C ALA A 218 13.63 2.07 21.27
N GLY A 219 12.53 1.85 22.00
CA GLY A 219 11.95 2.82 22.92
C GLY A 219 11.17 3.95 22.24
N LEU A 220 10.84 3.83 20.95
CA LEU A 220 10.13 4.84 20.17
C LEU A 220 8.64 4.53 20.08
N ARG A 221 7.79 5.56 19.92
CA ARG A 221 6.34 5.42 19.76
C ARG A 221 5.91 5.71 18.33
N LEU A 222 5.32 4.74 17.65
CA LEU A 222 4.78 4.91 16.31
C LEU A 222 3.32 4.46 16.30
N PRO A 223 2.36 5.31 15.90
CA PRO A 223 0.92 4.97 15.88
C PRO A 223 0.56 4.12 14.65
N VAL A 224 1.32 3.05 14.39
CA VAL A 224 1.07 2.12 13.28
C VAL A 224 0.79 0.74 13.84
N GLU A 225 -0.38 0.22 13.51
CA GLU A 225 -0.90 -1.05 14.03
C GLU A 225 -1.47 -1.94 12.91
N PRO A 226 -1.52 -3.27 13.12
CA PRO A 226 -2.15 -4.18 12.18
C PRO A 226 -3.67 -4.03 12.23
N ARG A 227 -4.30 -3.89 11.07
CA ARG A 227 -5.76 -3.99 10.95
C ARG A 227 -6.15 -5.06 9.94
N LYS A 228 -6.97 -6.02 10.37
CA LYS A 228 -7.34 -7.18 9.57
C LYS A 228 -8.40 -6.78 8.54
N ARG A 229 -8.19 -7.16 7.29
CA ARG A 229 -9.05 -6.85 6.15
C ARG A 229 -9.37 -8.13 5.42
N TYR A 230 -10.64 -8.31 5.06
CA TYR A 230 -11.12 -9.47 4.33
C TYR A 230 -11.21 -9.15 2.83
N VAL A 231 -10.80 -10.11 2.01
CA VAL A 231 -11.05 -10.10 0.57
C VAL A 231 -11.83 -11.36 0.24
N TYR A 232 -12.93 -11.19 -0.48
CA TYR A 232 -13.78 -12.28 -0.92
C TYR A 232 -13.69 -12.41 -2.44
N VAL A 233 -13.77 -13.65 -2.91
CA VAL A 233 -13.88 -14.00 -4.33
C VAL A 233 -15.31 -14.46 -4.58
N ILE A 234 -16.00 -13.79 -5.48
CA ILE A 234 -17.39 -14.05 -5.79
C ILE A 234 -17.59 -14.55 -7.23
N ASP A 235 -18.45 -15.56 -7.39
CA ASP A 235 -18.94 -16.07 -8.68
C ASP A 235 -20.31 -15.43 -8.97
N CYS A 236 -20.37 -14.57 -9.98
CA CYS A 236 -21.61 -14.00 -10.50
C CYS A 236 -21.91 -14.62 -11.88
N ARG A 237 -22.67 -15.71 -11.89
CA ARG A 237 -22.89 -16.51 -13.12
C ARG A 237 -23.61 -15.78 -14.24
N ASN A 238 -24.44 -14.81 -13.88
CA ASN A 238 -25.25 -14.02 -14.81
C ASN A 238 -24.66 -12.61 -15.03
N ALA A 239 -23.36 -12.41 -14.72
CA ALA A 239 -22.70 -11.15 -14.97
C ALA A 239 -22.70 -10.84 -16.49
N PRO A 240 -23.13 -9.63 -16.91
CA PRO A 240 -23.00 -9.23 -18.29
C PRO A 240 -21.53 -9.04 -18.65
N GLU A 241 -21.15 -9.26 -19.91
CA GLU A 241 -19.76 -9.10 -20.38
C GLU A 241 -19.16 -7.73 -20.02
N ALA A 242 -19.96 -6.66 -20.10
CA ALA A 242 -19.53 -5.31 -19.74
C ALA A 242 -19.11 -5.18 -18.26
N LEU A 243 -19.61 -6.02 -17.36
CA LEU A 243 -19.21 -6.04 -15.94
C LEU A 243 -17.84 -6.73 -15.76
N HIS A 244 -17.49 -7.71 -16.61
CA HIS A 244 -16.15 -8.32 -16.61
C HIS A 244 -15.06 -7.37 -17.15
N GLN A 245 -15.47 -6.28 -17.81
CA GLN A 245 -14.59 -5.19 -18.22
C GLN A 245 -14.66 -3.99 -17.26
N ALA A 246 -15.28 -4.15 -16.09
CA ALA A 246 -15.39 -3.07 -15.13
C ALA A 246 -14.02 -2.61 -14.61
N PRO A 247 -13.83 -1.30 -14.36
CA PRO A 247 -12.71 -0.81 -13.56
C PRO A 247 -12.77 -1.37 -12.14
N LEU A 248 -11.70 -1.18 -11.37
CA LEU A 248 -11.81 -1.35 -9.92
C LEU A 248 -12.75 -0.25 -9.41
N ALA A 249 -13.95 -0.64 -8.99
CA ALA A 249 -15.01 0.27 -8.61
C ALA A 249 -15.14 0.36 -7.10
N VAL A 250 -15.35 1.57 -6.59
CA VAL A 250 -15.60 1.83 -5.18
C VAL A 250 -16.85 2.66 -4.98
N ASP A 251 -17.75 2.11 -4.18
CA ASP A 251 -19.02 2.71 -3.80
C ASP A 251 -18.84 3.75 -2.68
N PRO A 252 -19.72 4.78 -2.55
CA PRO A 252 -19.65 5.73 -1.44
C PRO A 252 -19.76 5.10 -0.04
N SER A 253 -20.30 3.88 0.08
CA SER A 253 -20.32 3.10 1.33
C SER A 253 -18.97 2.46 1.69
N GLY A 254 -17.97 2.54 0.81
CA GLY A 254 -16.65 1.97 0.98
C GLY A 254 -16.48 0.55 0.42
N VAL A 255 -17.56 -0.10 -0.03
CA VAL A 255 -17.44 -1.42 -0.66
C VAL A 255 -16.78 -1.27 -2.02
N TRP A 256 -15.85 -2.16 -2.33
CA TRP A 256 -15.15 -2.17 -3.60
C TRP A 256 -15.24 -3.53 -4.28
N PHE A 257 -15.10 -3.54 -5.60
CA PHE A 257 -14.90 -4.76 -6.36
C PHE A 257 -14.05 -4.54 -7.61
N ARG A 258 -13.49 -5.63 -8.15
CA ARG A 258 -12.90 -5.68 -9.50
C ARG A 258 -13.02 -7.06 -10.13
N PRO A 259 -12.96 -7.17 -11.47
CA PRO A 259 -12.82 -8.45 -12.15
C PRO A 259 -11.53 -9.20 -11.76
N GLU A 260 -11.61 -10.53 -11.75
CA GLU A 260 -10.48 -11.47 -11.59
C GLU A 260 -10.78 -12.75 -12.39
N GLY A 261 -10.36 -12.76 -13.67
CA GLY A 261 -10.76 -13.81 -14.61
C GLY A 261 -12.28 -13.86 -14.76
N ARG A 262 -12.88 -15.04 -14.50
CA ARG A 262 -14.34 -15.22 -14.50
C ARG A 262 -15.03 -14.79 -13.19
N TYR A 263 -14.25 -14.47 -12.16
CA TYR A 263 -14.74 -14.11 -10.83
C TYR A 263 -14.59 -12.61 -10.60
N PHE A 264 -14.98 -12.16 -9.42
CA PHE A 264 -14.71 -10.81 -8.93
C PHE A 264 -14.07 -10.88 -7.55
N LEU A 265 -13.13 -9.99 -7.28
CA LEU A 265 -12.66 -9.70 -5.93
C LEU A 265 -13.48 -8.57 -5.35
N CYS A 266 -13.78 -8.63 -4.06
CA CYS A 266 -14.43 -7.54 -3.34
C CYS A 266 -14.03 -7.51 -1.87
N GLY A 267 -14.34 -6.38 -1.23
CA GLY A 267 -14.13 -6.21 0.19
C GLY A 267 -14.73 -4.92 0.70
N LEU A 268 -14.76 -4.81 2.03
CA LEU A 268 -15.18 -3.62 2.76
C LEU A 268 -14.31 -3.55 4.02
N SER A 269 -13.75 -2.38 4.31
CA SER A 269 -13.07 -2.18 5.59
C SER A 269 -14.12 -2.06 6.70
N PRO A 270 -13.99 -2.83 7.81
CA PRO A 270 -14.82 -2.63 8.98
C PRO A 270 -14.67 -1.20 9.53
N PRO A 271 -15.75 -0.61 10.09
CA PRO A 271 -15.63 0.65 10.81
C PRO A 271 -14.79 0.48 12.08
N GLU A 272 -14.24 1.59 12.59
CA GLU A 272 -13.31 1.64 13.73
C GLU A 272 -13.82 0.87 14.96
N ASP A 273 -15.10 1.02 15.29
CA ASP A 273 -15.75 0.40 16.46
C ASP A 273 -16.03 -1.10 16.29
N LYS A 274 -15.84 -1.63 15.09
CA LYS A 274 -16.03 -3.05 14.73
C LYS A 274 -14.77 -3.68 14.13
N GLU A 275 -13.59 -3.10 14.37
CA GLU A 275 -12.33 -3.68 13.89
C GLU A 275 -12.15 -5.09 14.45
N PRO A 276 -11.99 -6.11 13.59
CA PRO A 276 -11.75 -7.47 14.06
C PRO A 276 -10.39 -7.55 14.77
N PRO A 277 -10.24 -8.43 15.76
CA PRO A 277 -8.95 -8.68 16.38
C PRO A 277 -7.87 -8.96 15.33
N ALA A 278 -6.74 -8.28 15.46
CA ALA A 278 -5.58 -8.48 14.57
C ALA A 278 -4.79 -9.74 14.98
N VAL A 279 -5.50 -10.86 15.12
CA VAL A 279 -5.00 -12.19 15.43
C VAL A 279 -5.55 -13.15 14.39
N ASP A 280 -4.72 -14.11 13.99
CA ASP A 280 -5.04 -15.18 13.06
C ASP A 280 -5.71 -14.76 11.73
N LEU A 281 -4.93 -14.79 10.64
CA LEU A 281 -5.44 -14.47 9.32
C LEU A 281 -6.20 -15.63 8.65
N ALA A 282 -6.22 -16.83 9.24
CA ALA A 282 -7.03 -17.95 8.74
C ALA A 282 -8.50 -17.84 9.15
N ASP A 283 -8.79 -17.07 10.20
CA ASP A 283 -10.14 -16.78 10.64
C ASP A 283 -10.82 -15.76 9.70
N ILE A 284 -11.61 -16.27 8.76
CA ILE A 284 -12.37 -15.44 7.80
C ILE A 284 -13.81 -15.27 8.28
N ASP A 285 -14.24 -14.02 8.42
CA ASP A 285 -15.61 -13.72 8.84
C ASP A 285 -16.55 -13.74 7.62
N HIS A 286 -17.20 -14.87 7.39
CA HIS A 286 -18.22 -14.99 6.34
C HIS A 286 -19.55 -14.33 6.72
N ALA A 287 -19.83 -14.14 8.02
CA ALA A 287 -21.05 -13.45 8.45
C ALA A 287 -20.95 -11.94 8.14
N TYR A 288 -19.76 -11.36 8.25
CA TYR A 288 -19.49 -9.99 7.81
C TYR A 288 -19.75 -9.80 6.31
N PHE A 289 -19.41 -10.79 5.47
CA PHE A 289 -19.76 -10.73 4.06
C PHE A 289 -21.27 -10.63 3.86
N GLU A 290 -22.04 -11.54 4.45
CA GLU A 290 -23.49 -11.60 4.32
C GLU A 290 -24.20 -10.35 4.87
N ALA A 291 -23.72 -9.82 6.01
CA ALA A 291 -24.35 -8.70 6.68
C ALA A 291 -23.96 -7.34 6.11
N GLU A 292 -22.71 -7.16 5.68
CA GLU A 292 -22.16 -5.85 5.36
C GLU A 292 -21.67 -5.72 3.92
N VAL A 293 -21.01 -6.73 3.35
CA VAL A 293 -20.42 -6.64 2.00
C VAL A 293 -21.48 -6.86 0.92
N TRP A 294 -22.17 -8.01 0.97
CA TRP A 294 -23.09 -8.45 -0.07
C TRP A 294 -24.26 -7.49 -0.30
N PRO A 295 -24.97 -6.97 0.73
CA PRO A 295 -26.09 -6.05 0.51
C PRO A 295 -25.67 -4.76 -0.22
N ARG A 296 -24.47 -4.25 0.06
CA ARG A 296 -23.92 -3.04 -0.59
C ARG A 296 -23.51 -3.32 -2.03
N LEU A 297 -22.90 -4.47 -2.30
CA LEU A 297 -22.57 -4.91 -3.67
C LEU A 297 -23.82 -5.09 -4.52
N ALA A 298 -24.83 -5.79 -4.00
CA ALA A 298 -26.07 -6.05 -4.72
C ALA A 298 -26.88 -4.77 -4.98
N ALA A 299 -26.89 -3.84 -4.02
CA ALA A 299 -27.49 -2.51 -4.19
C ALA A 299 -26.81 -1.71 -5.32
N ARG A 300 -25.47 -1.79 -5.44
CA ARG A 300 -24.73 -1.05 -6.47
C ARG A 300 -24.73 -1.73 -7.84
N VAL A 301 -24.68 -3.06 -7.88
CA VAL A 301 -24.63 -3.86 -9.11
C VAL A 301 -25.70 -4.93 -9.00
N PRO A 302 -26.89 -4.74 -9.62
CA PRO A 302 -28.02 -5.67 -9.47
C PRO A 302 -27.71 -7.14 -9.81
N ALA A 303 -26.76 -7.39 -10.72
CA ALA A 303 -26.31 -8.75 -11.02
C ALA A 303 -25.68 -9.48 -9.81
N PHE A 304 -25.12 -8.73 -8.86
CA PHE A 304 -24.53 -9.26 -7.63
C PHE A 304 -25.55 -9.75 -6.59
N GLU A 305 -26.86 -9.57 -6.81
CA GLU A 305 -27.90 -10.17 -5.97
C GLU A 305 -27.79 -11.70 -5.88
N SER A 306 -27.20 -12.35 -6.88
CA SER A 306 -27.11 -13.82 -6.98
C SER A 306 -25.71 -14.39 -6.82
N VAL A 307 -24.77 -13.61 -6.26
CA VAL A 307 -23.37 -14.04 -6.13
C VAL A 307 -23.20 -15.18 -5.12
N LYS A 308 -22.11 -15.93 -5.29
CA LYS A 308 -21.64 -16.89 -4.29
C LYS A 308 -20.18 -16.64 -3.96
N VAL A 309 -19.84 -16.62 -2.68
CA VAL A 309 -18.44 -16.64 -2.25
C VAL A 309 -17.85 -18.01 -2.59
N VAL A 310 -16.81 -18.02 -3.41
CA VAL A 310 -16.09 -19.24 -3.83
C VAL A 310 -14.72 -19.37 -3.20
N ASN A 311 -14.16 -18.26 -2.71
CA ASN A 311 -12.92 -18.22 -1.96
C ASN A 311 -12.87 -16.93 -1.13
N ALA A 312 -12.01 -16.88 -0.12
CA ALA A 312 -11.76 -15.69 0.67
C ALA A 312 -10.41 -15.79 1.39
N TRP A 313 -9.82 -14.65 1.72
CA TRP A 313 -8.64 -14.57 2.59
C TRP A 313 -8.65 -13.28 3.38
N ALA A 314 -7.83 -13.23 4.44
CA ALA A 314 -7.58 -12.02 5.20
C ALA A 314 -6.12 -11.60 5.09
N GLY A 315 -5.87 -10.29 5.15
CA GLY A 315 -4.54 -9.70 5.28
C GLY A 315 -4.55 -8.55 6.26
N TYR A 316 -3.37 -8.06 6.63
CA TYR A 316 -3.25 -6.87 7.48
C TYR A 316 -2.94 -5.63 6.65
N TYR A 317 -3.58 -4.52 6.98
CA TYR A 317 -3.06 -3.19 6.70
C TYR A 317 -2.20 -2.72 7.86
N ASP A 318 -1.10 -2.03 7.53
CA ASP A 318 -0.29 -1.27 8.47
C ASP A 318 -0.90 0.12 8.63
N THR A 319 -1.90 0.23 9.50
CA THR A 319 -2.73 1.44 9.58
C THR A 319 -2.08 2.44 10.50
N ASN A 320 -1.78 3.63 9.98
CA ASN A 320 -1.41 4.77 10.80
C ASN A 320 -2.67 5.38 11.41
N THR A 321 -2.86 5.23 12.73
CA THR A 321 -4.07 5.67 13.43
C THR A 321 -4.17 7.18 13.62
N LEU A 322 -3.12 7.95 13.29
CA LEU A 322 -3.20 9.41 13.31
C LEU A 322 -4.03 9.96 12.14
N ASP A 323 -3.71 9.52 10.92
CA ASP A 323 -4.20 10.16 9.69
C ASP A 323 -4.26 9.24 8.48
N HIS A 324 -3.99 7.95 8.67
CA HIS A 324 -3.95 6.91 7.65
C HIS A 324 -2.88 7.12 6.56
N ASN A 325 -1.97 8.10 6.71
CA ASN A 325 -0.89 8.37 5.77
C ASN A 325 0.43 7.72 6.20
N ALA A 326 1.28 7.42 5.21
CA ALA A 326 2.58 6.81 5.45
C ALA A 326 3.48 7.68 6.34
N VAL A 327 4.32 7.06 7.16
CA VAL A 327 5.41 7.71 7.89
C VAL A 327 6.71 7.41 7.17
N ILE A 328 7.31 8.46 6.58
CA ILE A 328 8.49 8.37 5.72
C ILE A 328 9.54 9.37 6.19
N GLY A 329 10.70 8.86 6.64
CA GLY A 329 11.84 9.69 7.02
C GLY A 329 12.42 9.37 8.40
N PRO A 330 13.42 10.14 8.85
CA PRO A 330 14.10 9.89 10.12
C PRO A 330 13.22 10.25 11.33
N HIS A 331 13.48 9.58 12.46
CA HIS A 331 13.04 10.06 13.77
C HIS A 331 13.78 11.37 14.10
N PRO A 332 13.12 12.38 14.73
CA PRO A 332 13.78 13.64 15.07
C PRO A 332 14.94 13.47 16.06
N ASP A 333 14.75 12.68 17.12
CA ASP A 333 15.79 12.45 18.14
C ASP A 333 16.75 11.32 17.73
N VAL A 334 16.24 10.12 17.41
CA VAL A 334 17.06 9.00 16.89
C VAL A 334 17.28 9.11 15.39
N GLY A 335 18.04 10.11 14.95
CA GLY A 335 18.16 10.54 13.54
C GLY A 335 18.65 9.48 12.53
N ASN A 336 19.22 8.36 12.98
CA ASN A 336 19.59 7.25 12.10
C ASN A 336 18.56 6.11 12.04
N PHE A 337 17.41 6.27 12.70
CA PHE A 337 16.26 5.40 12.64
C PHE A 337 15.23 6.01 11.68
N TYR A 338 14.99 5.35 10.56
CA TYR A 338 14.10 5.79 9.49
C TYR A 338 12.82 4.97 9.48
N PHE A 339 11.70 5.60 9.16
CA PHE A 339 10.41 4.97 8.97
C PHE A 339 10.06 4.92 7.48
N ALA A 340 9.47 3.80 7.06
CA ALA A 340 8.83 3.62 5.76
C ALA A 340 7.69 2.60 5.94
N ASN A 341 6.57 3.06 6.52
CA ASN A 341 5.44 2.22 6.95
C ASN A 341 4.18 3.09 7.14
N GLY A 342 3.08 2.49 7.59
CA GLY A 342 1.85 3.21 7.91
C GLY A 342 1.01 3.57 6.68
N PHE A 343 1.12 2.77 5.61
CA PHE A 343 0.51 3.11 4.32
C PHE A 343 -1.01 2.88 4.28
N SER A 344 -1.59 2.26 5.32
CA SER A 344 -3.05 2.09 5.49
C SER A 344 -3.77 1.55 4.24
N GLY A 345 -3.17 0.56 3.57
CA GLY A 345 -3.72 -0.07 2.36
C GLY A 345 -3.09 0.36 1.04
N HIS A 346 -2.26 1.41 1.03
CA HIS A 346 -1.62 1.94 -0.18
C HIS A 346 -0.18 1.46 -0.38
N GLY A 347 0.32 0.59 0.49
CA GLY A 347 1.74 0.22 0.53
C GLY A 347 2.27 -0.35 -0.78
N ALA A 348 1.49 -1.17 -1.48
CA ALA A 348 1.92 -1.77 -2.75
C ALA A 348 2.19 -0.73 -3.84
N GLN A 349 1.25 0.19 -4.07
CA GLN A 349 1.38 1.24 -5.10
C GLN A 349 2.34 2.36 -4.72
N GLN A 350 2.68 2.53 -3.43
CA GLN A 350 3.58 3.60 -2.97
C GLN A 350 4.99 3.10 -2.63
N ALA A 351 5.22 1.79 -2.65
CA ALA A 351 6.47 1.16 -2.24
C ALA A 351 7.70 1.64 -3.02
N ALA A 352 7.58 1.82 -4.34
CA ALA A 352 8.73 2.22 -5.15
C ALA A 352 9.18 3.64 -4.78
N ALA A 353 8.24 4.57 -4.60
CA ALA A 353 8.54 5.94 -4.18
C ALA A 353 9.10 5.98 -2.75
N ALA A 354 8.53 5.21 -1.81
CA ALA A 354 9.03 5.10 -0.45
C ALA A 354 10.47 4.54 -0.42
N GLY A 355 10.74 3.49 -1.20
CA GLY A 355 12.08 2.92 -1.33
C GLY A 355 13.09 3.90 -1.91
N ARG A 356 12.69 4.66 -2.95
CA ARG A 356 13.52 5.73 -3.53
C ARG A 356 13.82 6.82 -2.50
N ALA A 357 12.81 7.26 -1.76
CA ALA A 357 12.95 8.28 -0.72
C ALA A 357 13.91 7.84 0.40
N MET A 358 13.82 6.58 0.83
CA MET A 358 14.76 6.02 1.81
C MET A 358 16.20 6.02 1.31
N ALA A 359 16.41 5.64 0.04
CA ALA A 359 17.74 5.68 -0.56
C ALA A 359 18.32 7.09 -0.58
N GLU A 360 17.51 8.07 -0.98
CA GLU A 360 17.94 9.48 -1.05
C GLU A 360 18.28 10.06 0.32
N LEU A 361 17.45 9.79 1.34
CA LEU A 361 17.71 10.24 2.70
C LEU A 361 18.99 9.63 3.29
N ILE A 362 19.23 8.33 3.07
CA ILE A 362 20.39 7.63 3.63
C ILE A 362 21.69 8.08 2.94
N VAL A 363 21.67 8.28 1.63
CA VAL A 363 22.89 8.57 0.86
C VAL A 363 23.16 10.07 0.79
N HIS A 364 22.12 10.89 0.58
CA HIS A 364 22.25 12.32 0.30
C HIS A 364 21.71 13.22 1.42
N GLY A 365 21.00 12.65 2.41
CA GLY A 365 20.47 13.41 3.55
C GLY A 365 19.22 14.26 3.25
N ALA A 366 18.64 14.14 2.05
CA ALA A 366 17.47 14.91 1.63
C ALA A 366 16.62 14.13 0.61
N PHE A 367 15.34 14.48 0.50
CA PHE A 367 14.51 14.04 -0.62
C PHE A 367 14.94 14.76 -1.90
N LEU A 368 15.16 14.02 -2.99
CA LEU A 368 15.60 14.58 -4.28
C LEU A 368 14.55 14.38 -5.38
N THR A 369 13.80 13.27 -5.35
CA THR A 369 12.83 12.96 -6.42
C THR A 369 11.43 13.47 -6.11
N ILE A 370 10.92 13.23 -4.91
CA ILE A 370 9.62 13.73 -4.44
C ILE A 370 9.83 14.26 -3.02
N ASP A 371 9.44 15.51 -2.76
CA ASP A 371 9.45 16.04 -1.41
C ASP A 371 8.33 15.37 -0.58
N LEU A 372 8.72 14.48 0.33
CA LEU A 372 7.83 13.76 1.23
C LEU A 372 7.92 14.27 2.68
N THR A 373 8.43 15.49 2.89
CA THR A 373 8.63 16.06 4.24
C THR A 373 7.34 16.08 5.06
N ARG A 374 6.18 16.29 4.42
CA ARG A 374 4.86 16.27 5.09
C ARG A 374 4.44 14.87 5.56
N LEU A 375 5.04 13.80 5.03
CA LEU A 375 4.90 12.42 5.50
C LEU A 375 5.94 12.06 6.59
N GLY A 376 6.74 13.03 7.04
CA GLY A 376 7.73 12.85 8.09
C GLY A 376 7.15 12.58 9.47
N TYR A 377 8.00 12.06 10.36
CA TYR A 377 7.64 11.74 11.75
C TYR A 377 7.29 12.98 12.60
N GLY A 378 7.78 14.17 12.23
CA GLY A 378 7.51 15.41 12.96
C GLY A 378 6.00 15.67 13.16
N ARG A 379 5.17 15.26 12.20
CA ARG A 379 3.70 15.39 12.31
C ARG A 379 3.10 14.50 13.40
N ILE A 380 3.73 13.36 13.69
CA ILE A 380 3.32 12.44 14.77
C ILE A 380 3.59 13.10 16.12
N VAL A 381 4.80 13.65 16.29
CA VAL A 381 5.20 14.38 17.52
C VAL A 381 4.30 15.58 17.76
N GLY A 382 3.98 16.34 16.72
CA GLY A 382 3.10 17.50 16.80
C GLY A 382 1.61 17.18 16.86
N SER A 383 1.20 15.91 16.71
CA SER A 383 -0.20 15.49 16.52
C SER A 383 -0.91 16.31 15.43
N GLN A 384 -0.24 16.51 14.30
CA GLN A 384 -0.72 17.25 13.14
C GLN A 384 -1.06 16.28 12.01
N PRO A 385 -2.32 15.83 11.90
CA PRO A 385 -2.70 14.85 10.88
C PRO A 385 -2.61 15.46 9.47
N LEU A 386 -2.08 14.69 8.52
CA LEU A 386 -2.23 14.95 7.10
C LEU A 386 -3.43 14.15 6.59
N LEU A 387 -4.59 14.78 6.45
CA LEU A 387 -5.82 14.07 6.10
C LEU A 387 -5.96 13.88 4.59
N GLU A 388 -6.36 12.66 4.21
CA GLU A 388 -6.92 12.36 2.90
C GLU A 388 -8.44 12.57 2.92
N ARG A 389 -8.99 13.26 1.91
CA ARG A 389 -10.43 13.53 1.77
C ARG A 389 -11.01 12.66 0.66
N ASN A 390 -12.11 11.97 0.93
CA ASN A 390 -12.75 11.03 -0.01
C ASN A 390 -11.79 9.97 -0.58
N VAL A 391 -11.03 9.33 0.30
CA VAL A 391 -10.19 8.20 -0.05
C VAL A 391 -10.78 6.92 0.54
N ILE A 392 -10.60 5.84 -0.20
CA ILE A 392 -11.18 4.50 -0.02
C ILE A 392 -10.55 3.77 1.15
#